data_AF-A0A0G4J928-F1
#
_entry.id   AF-A0A0G4J928-F1
#
_cell.length_a   1.000
_cell.length_b   1.000
_cell.length_c   1.000
_cell.angle_alpha   90.00
_cell.angle_beta   90.00
_cell.angle_gamma   90.00
#
_symmetry.space_group_name_H-M   'P 1'
#
loop_
_entity.id
_entity.type
_entity.pdbx_description
1 polymer ?
#
loop_
_entity_poly.entity_id
_entity_poly.type
_entity_poly.pdbx_seq_one_letter_code
_entity_poly.pdbx_strand_id
1 'polypeptide(L)'
;MGAANCTGRAGERRRFGLVDIEWTPNAYCKNCELCGLRLRRGRRHHCRSCGRLTCPSCSPRRRPLPQLGLGSHAAHRVCFRCDTKAVNLVDLETTLHSECVSLSRHTSLDAAVGICRTLQQASLHVKFNERLRDWVAARVSTIVVRDLVPVQHALLVRHASGRRVGSIVLDTMALLAACSILQIDQEPSVATLKAQCQNAQSLAIVQAGGLRAALHGDPRCLSSFMAKRGILAQCRTSRATTTRPAGVD
;
A
#
# COMPACT_ATOMS: atom_id res chain seq x y z
N MET A 1 13.92 30.44 26.36
CA MET A 1 12.94 29.36 26.11
C MET A 1 13.31 28.19 27.00
N GLY A 2 12.55 27.96 28.08
CA GLY A 2 12.90 26.94 29.09
C GLY A 2 12.59 25.53 28.59
N ALA A 3 13.58 24.65 28.64
CA ALA A 3 13.44 23.23 28.33
C ALA A 3 12.29 22.62 29.15
N ALA A 4 11.40 21.87 28.49
CA ALA A 4 10.39 21.09 29.16
C ALA A 4 11.10 20.10 30.09
N ASN A 5 10.96 20.28 31.41
CA ASN A 5 11.60 19.45 32.42
C ASN A 5 10.85 18.11 32.54
N CYS A 6 10.86 17.35 31.44
CA CYS A 6 10.34 15.99 31.33
C CYS A 6 11.53 15.05 31.58
N THR A 7 11.58 14.41 32.73
CA THR A 7 12.57 13.36 32.99
C THR A 7 12.31 12.20 32.02
N GLY A 8 13.30 11.85 31.21
CA GLY A 8 13.17 11.04 29.99
C GLY A 8 12.42 9.69 30.07
N ARG A 9 11.91 9.29 28.89
CA ARG A 9 11.30 8.04 28.36
C ARG A 9 10.72 7.02 29.37
N ALA A 10 9.47 6.54 29.24
CA ALA A 10 8.55 6.45 28.10
C ALA A 10 7.12 6.78 28.55
N GLY A 11 6.33 7.47 27.73
CA GLY A 11 4.92 7.61 28.06
C GLY A 11 4.24 6.24 28.07
N GLU A 12 3.25 6.06 28.94
CA GLU A 12 2.53 4.80 29.06
C GLU A 12 1.79 4.53 27.74
N ARG A 13 1.97 3.34 27.16
CA ARG A 13 1.16 2.93 26.00
C ARG A 13 -0.27 2.75 26.48
N ARG A 14 -1.13 3.69 26.14
CA ARG A 14 -2.57 3.55 26.39
C ARG A 14 -3.26 3.28 25.07
N ARG A 15 -3.99 2.17 25.06
CA ARG A 15 -4.89 1.82 23.96
C ARG A 15 -6.07 2.78 23.97
N PHE A 16 -6.13 3.67 22.98
CA PHE A 16 -7.28 4.52 22.76
C PHE A 16 -7.99 4.03 21.51
N GLY A 17 -9.08 3.29 21.71
CA GLY A 17 -9.75 2.57 20.63
C GLY A 17 -8.86 1.48 20.04
N LEU A 18 -8.41 1.69 18.80
CA LEU A 18 -7.68 0.70 18.02
C LEU A 18 -6.21 1.06 17.77
N VAL A 19 -5.77 2.27 18.15
CA VAL A 19 -4.38 2.72 18.02
C VAL A 19 -3.82 3.06 19.39
N ASP A 20 -2.59 2.62 19.66
CA ASP A 20 -1.90 2.95 20.91
C ASP A 20 -1.36 4.38 20.87
N ILE A 21 -1.58 5.16 21.93
CA ILE A 21 -1.07 6.54 22.05
C ILE A 21 -0.09 6.60 23.21
N GLU A 22 1.00 7.36 23.05
CA GLU A 22 1.94 7.61 24.14
C GLU A 22 1.29 8.58 25.07
N TRP A 23 0.80 8.07 26.17
CA TRP A 23 0.16 8.90 27.15
C TRP A 23 1.21 9.36 28.15
N THR A 24 1.52 10.66 28.14
CA THR A 24 2.43 11.23 29.15
C THR A 24 1.77 11.13 30.53
N PRO A 25 2.23 10.29 31.45
CA PRO A 25 1.52 10.14 32.71
C PRO A 25 1.72 11.38 33.58
N ASN A 26 0.70 11.71 34.38
CA ASN A 26 0.66 12.93 35.19
C ASN A 26 1.83 13.08 36.19
N ALA A 27 2.52 11.99 36.51
CA ALA A 27 3.69 11.98 37.39
C ALA A 27 4.98 12.46 36.68
N TYR A 28 5.08 12.24 35.36
CA TYR A 28 6.32 12.43 34.59
C TYR A 28 6.52 13.85 34.08
N CYS A 29 5.43 14.57 33.84
CA CYS A 29 5.51 15.94 33.39
C CYS A 29 4.69 16.85 34.31
N LYS A 30 5.33 17.93 34.77
CA LYS A 30 4.69 18.99 35.57
C LYS A 30 4.39 20.22 34.73
N ASN A 31 4.69 20.22 33.44
CA ASN A 31 4.59 21.37 32.55
C ASN A 31 3.72 21.02 31.34
N CYS A 32 3.19 22.03 30.67
CA CYS A 32 2.56 21.83 29.37
C CYS A 32 3.65 21.49 28.36
N GLU A 33 3.50 20.39 27.63
CA GLU A 33 4.47 19.95 26.61
C GLU A 33 4.45 20.82 25.35
N LEU A 34 3.55 21.82 25.26
CA LEU A 34 3.48 22.74 24.13
C LEU A 34 4.02 24.14 24.46
N CYS A 35 3.71 24.68 25.63
CA CYS A 35 4.12 26.05 26.02
C CYS A 35 5.02 26.11 27.26
N GLY A 36 5.33 24.98 27.89
CA GLY A 36 6.17 24.92 29.09
C GLY A 36 5.50 25.40 30.38
N LEU A 37 4.23 25.85 30.35
CA LEU A 37 3.52 26.34 31.54
C LEU A 37 3.43 25.26 32.63
N ARG A 38 3.86 25.57 33.87
CA ARG A 38 3.71 24.65 35.01
C ARG A 38 2.24 24.35 35.31
N LEU A 39 1.88 23.08 35.33
CA LEU A 39 0.52 22.58 35.48
C LEU A 39 0.22 22.15 36.92
N ARG A 40 -0.84 22.73 37.49
CA ARG A 40 -1.45 22.27 38.76
C ARG A 40 -2.39 21.08 38.48
N ARG A 41 -2.64 20.22 39.48
CA ARG A 41 -3.42 18.95 39.32
C ARG A 41 -4.76 19.13 38.57
N GLY A 42 -5.52 20.20 38.83
CA GLY A 42 -6.80 20.49 38.15
C GLY A 42 -6.72 21.17 36.77
N ARG A 43 -5.52 21.52 36.29
CA ARG A 43 -5.30 22.15 34.97
C ARG A 43 -4.55 21.23 33.99
N ARG A 44 -4.40 19.96 34.36
CA ARG A 44 -3.74 18.94 33.54
C ARG A 44 -4.75 18.35 32.57
N HIS A 45 -4.42 18.43 31.30
CA HIS A 45 -5.24 17.87 30.23
C HIS A 45 -4.38 17.15 29.22
N HIS A 46 -4.85 16.04 28.69
CA HIS A 46 -4.15 15.36 27.62
C HIS A 46 -4.82 15.58 26.28
N CYS A 47 -4.02 15.70 25.24
CA CYS A 47 -4.51 15.59 23.87
C CYS A 47 -4.87 14.13 23.60
N ARG A 48 -6.12 13.83 23.24
CA ARG A 48 -6.51 12.44 22.91
C ARG A 48 -6.00 11.99 21.54
N SER A 49 -5.51 12.91 20.71
CA SER A 49 -4.90 12.58 19.41
C SER A 49 -3.41 12.21 19.52
N CYS A 50 -2.64 12.85 20.41
CA CYS A 50 -1.19 12.62 20.53
C CYS A 50 -0.69 12.29 21.94
N GLY A 51 -1.56 12.25 22.93
CA GLY A 51 -1.27 11.83 24.31
C GLY A 51 -0.43 12.78 25.17
N ARG A 52 0.04 13.89 24.60
CA ARG A 52 0.79 14.93 25.33
C ARG A 52 -0.05 15.61 26.42
N LEU A 53 0.61 15.95 27.52
CA LEU A 53 0.12 16.77 28.62
C LEU A 53 0.11 18.27 28.25
N THR A 54 -1.03 18.92 28.46
CA THR A 54 -1.37 20.26 27.98
C THR A 54 -2.11 21.07 29.04
N CYS A 55 -1.98 22.39 28.98
CA CYS A 55 -2.83 23.33 29.70
C CYS A 55 -4.16 23.60 28.94
N PRO A 56 -5.17 24.23 29.58
CA PRO A 56 -6.43 24.58 28.93
C PRO A 56 -6.28 25.43 27.67
N SER A 57 -5.35 26.40 27.66
CA SER A 57 -5.13 27.30 26.53
C SER A 57 -4.46 26.60 25.33
N CYS A 58 -3.68 25.55 25.56
CA CYS A 58 -3.05 24.77 24.50
C CYS A 58 -3.95 23.67 23.93
N SER A 59 -5.07 23.36 24.58
CA SER A 59 -6.05 22.36 24.12
C SER A 59 -7.51 22.81 24.29
N PRO A 60 -7.90 23.98 23.77
CA PRO A 60 -9.21 24.57 24.05
C PRO A 60 -10.36 23.84 23.34
N ARG A 61 -10.06 23.14 22.23
CA ARG A 61 -11.07 22.54 21.35
C ARG A 61 -11.21 21.02 21.56
N ARG A 62 -12.35 20.50 21.11
CA ARG A 62 -12.65 19.07 21.04
C ARG A 62 -12.97 18.69 19.60
N ARG A 63 -12.53 17.51 19.17
CA ARG A 63 -12.75 16.98 17.82
C ARG A 63 -13.12 15.49 17.88
N PRO A 64 -13.98 14.99 16.98
CA PRO A 64 -14.07 13.55 16.72
C PRO A 64 -12.69 12.99 16.33
N LEU A 65 -12.40 11.75 16.73
CA LEU A 65 -11.15 11.07 16.41
C LEU A 65 -11.40 9.68 15.78
N PRO A 66 -12.15 9.60 14.66
CA PRO A 66 -12.50 8.33 14.03
C PRO A 66 -11.27 7.52 13.58
N GLN A 67 -10.16 8.19 13.23
CA GLN A 67 -8.91 7.54 12.87
C GLN A 67 -8.30 6.68 13.99
N LEU A 68 -8.67 6.95 15.25
CA LEU A 68 -8.27 6.15 16.40
C LEU A 68 -9.25 5.02 16.73
N GLY A 69 -10.32 4.85 15.93
CA GLY A 69 -11.44 3.97 16.25
C GLY A 69 -12.32 4.48 17.40
N LEU A 70 -12.22 5.78 17.74
CA LEU A 70 -13.12 6.44 18.67
C LEU A 70 -14.33 6.92 17.88
N GLY A 71 -15.54 6.48 18.27
CA GLY A 71 -16.77 6.71 17.51
C GLY A 71 -16.94 8.17 17.06
N SER A 72 -17.43 8.35 15.82
CA SER A 72 -17.56 9.65 15.15
C SER A 72 -18.44 10.67 15.90
N HIS A 73 -19.32 10.20 16.77
CA HIS A 73 -20.24 11.03 17.55
C HIS A 73 -19.63 11.64 18.82
N ALA A 74 -18.45 11.17 19.27
CA ALA A 74 -17.82 11.64 20.50
C ALA A 74 -16.66 12.62 20.21
N ALA A 75 -16.77 13.85 20.71
CA ALA A 75 -15.71 14.85 20.59
C ALA A 75 -14.71 14.76 21.75
N HIS A 76 -13.44 14.55 21.44
CA HIS A 76 -12.36 14.41 22.41
C HIS A 76 -11.44 15.63 22.41
N ARG A 77 -10.88 15.98 23.58
CA ARG A 77 -9.97 17.13 23.71
C ARG A 77 -8.71 16.92 22.88
N VAL A 78 -8.37 17.92 22.07
CA VAL A 78 -7.17 17.94 21.23
C VAL A 78 -6.36 19.21 21.48
N CYS A 79 -5.04 19.12 21.33
CA CYS A 79 -4.19 20.30 21.38
C CYS A 79 -4.25 21.09 20.07
N PHE A 80 -3.87 22.37 20.08
CA PHE A 80 -3.93 23.21 18.87
C PHE A 80 -3.14 22.65 17.69
N ARG A 81 -2.03 21.93 17.93
CA ARG A 81 -1.24 21.27 16.88
C ARG A 81 -2.02 20.15 16.19
N CYS A 82 -2.77 19.36 16.96
CA CYS A 82 -3.62 18.29 16.44
C CYS A 82 -4.93 18.83 15.86
N ASP A 83 -5.43 19.94 16.39
CA ASP A 83 -6.65 20.57 15.91
C ASP A 83 -6.48 21.23 14.53
N THR A 84 -5.28 21.72 14.22
CA THR A 84 -4.90 22.29 12.91
C THR A 84 -4.42 21.24 11.92
N LYS A 85 -4.73 19.96 12.17
CA LYS A 85 -4.45 18.88 11.23
C LYS A 85 -5.43 19.01 10.06
N ALA A 86 -4.93 18.96 8.82
CA ALA A 86 -5.75 19.11 7.63
C ALA A 86 -6.82 17.99 7.58
N VAL A 87 -8.05 18.34 7.18
CA VAL A 87 -9.18 17.39 7.11
C VAL A 87 -8.81 16.19 6.25
N ASN A 88 -8.26 16.43 5.05
CA ASN A 88 -7.79 15.38 4.15
C ASN A 88 -6.78 14.41 4.79
N LEU A 89 -5.98 14.87 5.76
CA LEU A 89 -5.02 14.01 6.46
C LEU A 89 -5.70 13.12 7.51
N VAL A 90 -6.76 13.63 8.15
CA VAL A 90 -7.58 12.83 9.07
C VAL A 90 -8.41 11.80 8.30
N ASP A 91 -8.95 12.18 7.14
CA ASP A 91 -9.68 11.28 6.26
C ASP A 91 -8.77 10.17 5.74
N LEU A 92 -7.56 10.52 5.29
CA LEU A 92 -6.54 9.55 4.87
C LEU A 92 -6.23 8.52 5.96
N GLU A 93 -6.04 8.97 7.21
CA GLU A 93 -5.81 8.10 8.36
C GLU A 93 -7.01 7.18 8.64
N THR A 94 -8.22 7.73 8.53
CA THR A 94 -9.46 6.97 8.77
C THR A 94 -9.67 5.91 7.69
N THR A 95 -9.48 6.25 6.43
CA THR A 95 -9.55 5.32 5.29
C THR A 95 -8.52 4.21 5.45
N LEU A 96 -7.25 4.57 5.68
CA LEU A 96 -6.17 3.60 5.81
C LEU A 96 -6.42 2.58 6.93
N HIS A 97 -6.92 3.05 8.07
CA HIS A 97 -7.35 2.18 9.15
C HIS A 97 -8.46 1.23 8.67
N SER A 98 -9.54 1.76 8.11
CA SER A 98 -10.70 0.95 7.70
C SER A 98 -10.34 -0.11 6.65
N GLU A 99 -9.48 0.24 5.69
CA GLU A 99 -8.96 -0.68 4.68
C GLU A 99 -8.10 -1.77 5.31
N CYS A 100 -7.20 -1.43 6.24
CA CYS A 100 -6.39 -2.42 6.95
C CYS A 100 -7.23 -3.41 7.77
N VAL A 101 -8.31 -2.92 8.40
CA VAL A 101 -9.27 -3.76 9.12
C VAL A 101 -10.04 -4.65 8.16
N SER A 102 -10.46 -4.13 7.01
CA SER A 102 -11.13 -4.89 5.96
C SER A 102 -10.23 -5.99 5.39
N LEU A 103 -8.97 -5.65 5.06
CA LEU A 103 -7.97 -6.59 4.57
C LEU A 103 -7.73 -7.75 5.54
N SER A 104 -7.77 -7.48 6.85
CA SER A 104 -7.64 -8.52 7.87
C SER A 104 -8.78 -9.56 7.86
N ARG A 105 -9.96 -9.20 7.31
CA ARG A 105 -11.12 -10.10 7.17
C ARG A 105 -11.21 -10.70 5.78
N HIS A 106 -10.80 -9.94 4.77
CA HIS A 106 -10.90 -10.28 3.35
C HIS A 106 -9.55 -10.00 2.69
N THR A 107 -8.63 -10.95 2.77
CA THR A 107 -7.30 -10.83 2.19
C THR A 107 -7.40 -10.68 0.66
N SER A 108 -6.87 -9.57 0.14
CA SER A 108 -6.84 -9.25 -1.29
C SER A 108 -5.49 -8.63 -1.64
N LEU A 109 -4.89 -9.07 -2.74
CA LEU A 109 -3.65 -8.50 -3.25
C LEU A 109 -3.82 -7.00 -3.55
N ASP A 110 -4.87 -6.65 -4.29
CA ASP A 110 -5.11 -5.28 -4.76
C ASP A 110 -5.29 -4.31 -3.59
N ALA A 111 -6.02 -4.75 -2.55
CA ALA A 111 -6.21 -3.98 -1.32
C ALA A 111 -4.89 -3.82 -0.54
N ALA A 112 -4.09 -4.88 -0.41
CA ALA A 112 -2.78 -4.80 0.26
C ALA A 112 -1.82 -3.85 -0.46
N VAL A 113 -1.76 -3.94 -1.79
CA VAL A 113 -0.93 -3.05 -2.64
C VAL A 113 -1.45 -1.61 -2.57
N GLY A 114 -2.76 -1.40 -2.54
CA GLY A 114 -3.39 -0.09 -2.33
C GLY A 114 -2.98 0.55 -1.01
N ILE A 115 -3.11 -0.20 0.10
CA ILE A 115 -2.71 0.25 1.43
C ILE A 115 -1.22 0.62 1.48
N CYS A 116 -0.34 -0.17 0.86
CA CYS A 116 1.10 0.13 0.82
C CYS A 116 1.40 1.43 0.05
N ARG A 117 0.74 1.67 -1.09
CA ARG A 117 0.87 2.94 -1.81
C ARG A 117 0.42 4.13 -0.94
N THR A 118 -0.69 3.96 -0.22
CA THR A 118 -1.17 4.99 0.71
C THR A 118 -0.19 5.23 1.86
N LEU A 119 0.45 4.18 2.42
CA LEU A 119 1.50 4.32 3.43
C LEU A 119 2.72 5.09 2.91
N GLN A 120 3.12 4.86 1.66
CA GLN A 120 4.22 5.58 1.02
C GLN A 120 3.90 7.07 0.88
N GLN A 121 2.68 7.42 0.43
CA GLN A 121 2.22 8.81 0.36
C GLN A 121 2.11 9.45 1.75
N ALA A 122 1.56 8.71 2.71
CA ALA A 122 1.46 9.12 4.12
C ALA A 122 2.81 9.44 4.75
N SER A 123 3.90 8.82 4.26
CA SER A 123 5.26 9.06 4.72
C SER A 123 5.80 10.44 4.38
N LEU A 124 5.20 11.13 3.40
CA LEU A 124 5.54 12.51 3.03
C LEU A 124 4.87 13.55 3.94
N HIS A 125 3.89 13.15 4.75
CA HIS A 125 3.14 14.06 5.61
C HIS A 125 3.69 14.06 7.04
N VAL A 126 4.39 15.13 7.42
CA VAL A 126 4.99 15.32 8.78
C VAL A 126 3.95 15.26 9.92
N LYS A 127 2.67 15.58 9.63
CA LYS A 127 1.58 15.51 10.61
C LYS A 127 0.84 14.16 10.62
N PHE A 128 1.19 13.22 9.75
CA PHE A 128 0.57 11.90 9.72
C PHE A 128 0.84 11.17 11.04
N ASN A 129 -0.11 10.36 11.47
CA ASN A 129 -0.01 9.59 12.69
C ASN A 129 0.98 8.43 12.49
N GLU A 130 2.23 8.65 12.89
CA GLU A 130 3.33 7.67 12.81
C GLU A 130 2.95 6.31 13.42
N ARG A 131 2.17 6.30 14.51
CA ARG A 131 1.77 5.05 15.16
C ARG A 131 0.72 4.27 14.39
N LEU A 132 -0.21 4.99 13.76
CA LEU A 132 -1.14 4.34 12.82
C LEU A 132 -0.35 3.76 11.65
N ARG A 133 0.64 4.50 11.13
CA ARG A 133 1.53 4.01 10.07
C ARG A 133 2.21 2.70 10.49
N ASP A 134 2.84 2.69 11.66
CA ASP A 134 3.53 1.51 12.18
C ASP A 134 2.58 0.33 12.40
N TRP A 135 1.40 0.59 12.96
CA TRP A 135 0.38 -0.44 13.19
C TRP A 135 -0.13 -1.05 11.88
N VAL A 136 -0.46 -0.21 10.89
CA VAL A 136 -0.91 -0.66 9.56
C VAL A 136 0.21 -1.43 8.88
N ALA A 137 1.44 -0.90 8.86
CA ALA A 137 2.59 -1.55 8.24
C ALA A 137 2.82 -2.94 8.85
N ALA A 138 2.91 -3.06 10.18
CA ALA A 138 3.10 -4.34 10.85
C ALA A 138 1.97 -5.34 10.55
N ARG A 139 0.72 -4.88 10.53
CA ARG A 139 -0.43 -5.73 10.23
C ARG A 139 -0.41 -6.21 8.78
N VAL A 140 -0.16 -5.31 7.82
CA VAL A 140 -0.12 -5.64 6.40
C VAL A 140 1.07 -6.54 6.08
N SER A 141 2.25 -6.30 6.67
CA SER A 141 3.42 -7.18 6.53
C SER A 141 3.10 -8.61 6.94
N THR A 142 2.38 -8.78 8.06
CA THR A 142 1.95 -10.11 8.54
C THR A 142 1.05 -10.81 7.51
N ILE A 143 0.06 -10.10 6.96
CA ILE A 143 -0.87 -10.64 5.96
C ILE A 143 -0.13 -10.95 4.65
N VAL A 144 0.76 -10.06 4.21
CA VAL A 144 1.56 -10.23 2.99
C VAL A 144 2.41 -11.48 3.07
N VAL A 145 3.21 -11.62 4.13
CA VAL A 145 4.14 -12.75 4.29
C VAL A 145 3.39 -14.07 4.49
N ARG A 146 2.33 -14.07 5.29
CA ARG A 146 1.60 -15.30 5.65
C ARG A 146 0.65 -15.77 4.55
N ASP A 147 -0.04 -14.85 3.88
CA ASP A 147 -1.18 -15.18 3.03
C ASP A 147 -0.91 -14.91 1.55
N LEU A 148 -0.32 -13.75 1.20
CA LEU A 148 -0.19 -13.34 -0.21
C LEU A 148 1.07 -13.90 -0.90
N VAL A 149 2.22 -13.88 -0.22
CA VAL A 149 3.50 -14.37 -0.75
C VAL A 149 3.42 -15.85 -1.13
N PRO A 150 2.91 -16.76 -0.28
CA PRO A 150 2.79 -18.17 -0.63
C PRO A 150 1.84 -18.42 -1.81
N VAL A 151 0.74 -17.66 -1.89
CA VAL A 151 -0.21 -17.74 -3.02
C VAL A 151 0.45 -17.34 -4.33
N GLN A 152 1.16 -16.22 -4.37
CA GLN A 152 1.85 -15.78 -5.59
C GLN A 152 2.98 -16.73 -5.99
N HIS A 153 3.73 -17.23 -5.01
CA HIS A 153 4.75 -18.26 -5.25
C HIS A 153 4.12 -19.51 -5.91
N ALA A 154 3.01 -20.03 -5.36
CA ALA A 154 2.31 -21.17 -5.93
C ALA A 154 1.78 -20.91 -7.34
N LEU A 155 1.27 -19.70 -7.62
CA LEU A 155 0.80 -19.31 -8.95
C LEU A 155 1.94 -19.29 -9.98
N LEU A 156 3.09 -18.72 -9.64
CA LEU A 156 4.26 -18.70 -10.52
C LEU A 156 4.76 -20.11 -10.82
N VAL A 157 4.86 -20.98 -9.81
CA VAL A 157 5.29 -22.36 -10.01
C VAL A 157 4.31 -23.15 -10.88
N ARG A 158 3.00 -23.01 -10.64
CA ARG A 158 1.96 -23.77 -11.38
C ARG A 158 1.72 -23.28 -12.80
N HIS A 159 2.02 -22.02 -13.10
CA HIS A 159 1.67 -21.39 -14.37
C HIS A 159 2.87 -20.81 -15.13
N ALA A 160 4.08 -21.30 -14.86
CA ALA A 160 5.35 -20.83 -15.42
C ALA A 160 5.42 -20.78 -16.96
N SER A 161 4.55 -21.50 -17.67
CA SER A 161 4.53 -21.61 -19.14
C SER A 161 3.13 -21.41 -19.76
N GLY A 162 2.17 -20.92 -18.98
CA GLY A 162 0.78 -20.75 -19.42
C GLY A 162 0.49 -19.35 -20.00
N ARG A 163 -0.64 -19.22 -20.73
CA ARG A 163 -1.14 -17.92 -21.26
C ARG A 163 -1.37 -16.83 -20.19
N ARG A 164 -1.41 -17.19 -18.91
CA ARG A 164 -1.62 -16.29 -17.76
C ARG A 164 -0.32 -15.85 -17.07
N VAL A 165 0.85 -16.32 -17.53
CA VAL A 165 2.14 -16.02 -16.87
C VAL A 165 2.40 -14.52 -16.77
N GLY A 166 2.01 -13.74 -17.79
CA GLY A 166 2.19 -12.29 -17.80
C GLY A 166 1.42 -11.56 -16.69
N SER A 167 0.15 -11.89 -16.47
CA SER A 167 -0.65 -11.25 -15.40
C SER A 167 -0.16 -11.65 -14.01
N ILE A 168 0.23 -12.92 -13.82
CA ILE A 168 0.78 -13.40 -12.55
C ILE A 168 2.11 -12.68 -12.22
N VAL A 169 2.96 -12.46 -13.23
CA VAL A 169 4.20 -11.71 -13.06
C VAL A 169 3.93 -10.26 -12.68
N LEU A 170 2.95 -9.60 -13.30
CA LEU A 170 2.57 -8.22 -12.94
C LEU A 170 2.04 -8.12 -11.51
N ASP A 171 1.15 -9.04 -11.11
CA ASP A 171 0.63 -9.13 -9.75
C ASP A 171 1.75 -9.39 -8.73
N THR A 172 2.69 -10.26 -9.08
CA THR A 172 3.87 -10.53 -8.25
C THR A 172 4.78 -9.31 -8.13
N MET A 173 4.98 -8.55 -9.21
CA MET A 173 5.75 -7.30 -9.16
C MET A 173 5.09 -6.25 -8.28
N ALA A 174 3.77 -6.10 -8.34
CA ALA A 174 3.02 -5.23 -7.46
C ALA A 174 3.17 -5.65 -5.99
N LEU A 175 3.10 -6.96 -5.71
CA LEU A 175 3.33 -7.49 -4.36
C LEU A 175 4.75 -7.21 -3.87
N LEU A 176 5.77 -7.41 -4.70
CA LEU A 176 7.16 -7.17 -4.33
C LEU A 176 7.45 -5.67 -4.12
N ALA A 177 6.84 -4.79 -4.90
CA ALA A 177 6.89 -3.35 -4.63
C ALA A 177 6.26 -2.99 -3.28
N ALA A 178 5.13 -3.63 -2.92
CA ALA A 178 4.54 -3.49 -1.60
C ALA A 178 5.46 -4.00 -0.48
N CYS A 179 6.15 -5.13 -0.68
CA CYS A 179 7.17 -5.63 0.26
C CYS A 179 8.30 -4.63 0.49
N SER A 180 8.77 -3.94 -0.55
CA SER A 180 9.81 -2.91 -0.41
C SER A 180 9.32 -1.68 0.35
N ILE A 181 8.06 -1.26 0.16
CA ILE A 181 7.46 -0.18 0.96
C ILE A 181 7.39 -0.57 2.45
N LEU A 182 7.07 -1.83 2.73
CA LEU A 182 6.99 -2.39 4.08
C LEU A 182 8.36 -2.74 4.68
N GLN A 183 9.44 -2.62 3.92
CA GLN A 183 10.81 -2.96 4.31
C GLN A 183 10.98 -4.43 4.74
N ILE A 184 10.28 -5.34 4.08
CA ILE A 184 10.33 -6.79 4.35
C ILE A 184 11.03 -7.59 3.24
N ASP A 185 11.89 -6.94 2.44
CA ASP A 185 12.61 -7.61 1.34
C ASP A 185 13.54 -8.73 1.80
N GLN A 186 14.01 -8.68 3.05
CA GLN A 186 14.92 -9.66 3.63
C GLN A 186 14.20 -10.92 4.14
N GLU A 187 12.86 -10.93 4.14
CA GLU A 187 12.10 -12.14 4.49
C GLU A 187 12.42 -13.25 3.48
N PRO A 188 12.84 -14.45 3.92
CA PRO A 188 13.31 -15.51 3.01
C PRO A 188 12.29 -15.92 1.94
N SER A 189 11.01 -15.93 2.29
CA SER A 189 9.91 -16.24 1.36
C SER A 189 9.73 -15.14 0.30
N VAL A 190 9.93 -13.87 0.67
CA VAL A 190 9.88 -12.73 -0.24
C VAL A 190 11.08 -12.74 -1.18
N ALA A 191 12.28 -13.01 -0.66
CA ALA A 191 13.50 -13.14 -1.46
C ALA A 191 13.39 -14.26 -2.49
N THR A 192 12.83 -15.41 -2.09
CA THR A 192 12.58 -16.55 -2.98
C THR A 192 11.58 -16.18 -4.08
N LEU A 193 10.46 -15.54 -3.71
CA LEU A 193 9.46 -15.07 -4.68
C LEU A 193 10.05 -14.08 -5.69
N LYS A 194 10.92 -13.17 -5.23
CA LYS A 194 11.63 -12.21 -6.08
C LYS A 194 12.51 -12.89 -7.12
N ALA A 195 13.34 -13.86 -6.70
CA ALA A 195 14.18 -14.62 -7.62
C ALA A 195 13.36 -15.39 -8.66
N GLN A 196 12.26 -16.01 -8.24
CA GLN A 196 11.36 -16.73 -9.15
C GLN A 196 10.67 -15.79 -10.15
N CYS A 197 10.23 -14.61 -9.70
CA CYS A 197 9.62 -13.64 -10.59
C CYS A 197 10.61 -13.17 -11.67
N GLN A 198 11.87 -12.92 -11.31
CA GLN A 198 12.93 -12.55 -12.26
C GLN A 198 13.20 -13.66 -13.30
N ASN A 199 13.21 -14.92 -12.85
CA ASN A 199 13.37 -16.07 -13.75
C ASN A 199 12.17 -16.20 -14.71
N ALA A 200 10.95 -16.04 -14.19
CA ALA A 200 9.72 -16.09 -14.98
C ALA A 200 9.64 -14.94 -16.00
N GLN A 201 10.10 -13.74 -15.65
CA GLN A 201 10.22 -12.61 -16.58
C GLN A 201 11.17 -12.94 -17.73
N SER A 202 12.35 -13.48 -17.42
CA SER A 202 13.34 -13.87 -18.42
C SER A 202 12.78 -14.92 -19.39
N LEU A 203 12.07 -15.93 -18.87
CA LEU A 203 11.40 -16.95 -19.68
C LEU A 203 10.27 -16.38 -20.54
N ALA A 204 9.46 -15.48 -19.98
CA ALA A 204 8.36 -14.83 -20.71
C ALA A 204 8.88 -13.93 -21.85
N ILE A 205 9.98 -13.20 -21.64
CA ILE A 205 10.65 -12.40 -22.66
C ILE A 205 11.22 -13.30 -23.76
N VAL A 206 11.89 -14.41 -23.39
CA VAL A 206 12.42 -15.38 -24.36
C VAL A 206 11.30 -16.03 -25.16
N GLN A 207 10.18 -16.40 -24.52
CA GLN A 207 9.01 -16.97 -25.21
C GLN A 207 8.31 -15.96 -26.12
N ALA A 208 8.16 -14.70 -25.70
CA ALA A 208 7.59 -13.63 -26.54
C ALA A 208 8.52 -13.27 -27.71
N GLY A 209 9.84 -13.27 -27.49
CA GLY A 209 10.86 -13.07 -28.52
C GLY A 209 10.93 -14.24 -29.51
N GLY A 210 10.85 -15.47 -29.02
CA GLY A 210 10.79 -16.69 -29.83
C GLY A 210 9.49 -16.78 -30.65
N LEU A 211 8.36 -16.33 -30.10
CA LEU A 211 7.10 -16.23 -30.84
C LEU A 211 7.17 -15.15 -31.92
N ARG A 212 7.79 -14.00 -31.65
CA ARG A 212 8.08 -12.98 -32.67
C ARG A 212 9.01 -13.50 -33.75
N ALA A 213 10.09 -14.19 -33.39
CA ALA A 213 11.01 -14.82 -34.34
C ALA A 213 10.32 -15.90 -35.19
N ALA A 214 9.44 -16.71 -34.60
CA ALA A 214 8.63 -17.71 -35.30
C ALA A 214 7.59 -17.08 -36.24
N LEU A 215 7.00 -15.94 -35.86
CA LEU A 215 6.07 -15.18 -36.72
C LEU A 215 6.78 -14.46 -37.88
N HIS A 216 8.06 -14.12 -37.72
CA HIS A 216 8.86 -13.44 -38.74
C HIS A 216 9.74 -14.39 -39.59
N GLY A 217 9.71 -15.71 -39.32
CA GLY A 217 10.70 -16.66 -39.85
C GLY A 217 10.23 -17.73 -40.86
N ASP A 218 8.94 -17.99 -41.08
CA ASP A 218 8.50 -18.94 -42.13
C ASP A 218 7.06 -18.66 -42.61
N PRO A 219 6.86 -18.23 -43.86
CA PRO A 219 5.54 -17.91 -44.40
C PRO A 219 4.60 -19.13 -44.57
N ARG A 220 5.09 -20.37 -44.43
CA ARG A 220 4.26 -21.59 -44.59
C ARG A 220 3.56 -22.04 -43.29
N CYS A 221 4.03 -21.60 -42.12
CA CYS A 221 3.43 -21.95 -40.82
C CYS A 221 2.28 -21.02 -40.40
N LEU A 222 2.18 -19.83 -41.00
CA LEU A 222 1.14 -18.84 -40.67
C LEU A 222 -0.26 -19.32 -41.09
N SER A 223 -0.36 -20.02 -42.23
CA SER A 223 -1.64 -20.52 -42.74
C SER A 223 -2.22 -21.64 -41.87
N SER A 224 -1.37 -22.55 -41.38
CA SER A 224 -1.75 -23.64 -40.45
C SER A 224 -2.14 -23.09 -39.06
N PHE A 225 -1.45 -22.07 -38.58
CA PHE A 225 -1.75 -21.41 -37.30
C PHE A 225 -3.06 -20.59 -37.35
N MET A 226 -3.29 -19.85 -38.44
CA MET A 226 -4.54 -19.08 -38.63
C MET A 226 -5.75 -19.98 -38.94
N ALA A 227 -5.56 -21.09 -39.65
CA ALA A 227 -6.61 -22.09 -39.90
C ALA A 227 -7.04 -22.80 -38.61
N LYS A 228 -6.12 -23.14 -37.70
CA LYS A 228 -6.43 -23.78 -36.40
C LYS A 228 -7.16 -22.88 -35.41
N ARG A 229 -7.21 -21.56 -35.64
CA ARG A 229 -7.95 -20.59 -34.79
C ARG A 229 -9.20 -20.00 -35.44
N GLY A 230 -9.62 -20.49 -36.62
CA GLY A 230 -10.88 -20.09 -37.25
C GLY A 230 -10.93 -18.63 -37.74
N ILE A 231 -9.78 -18.02 -38.05
CA ILE A 231 -9.69 -16.59 -38.44
C ILE A 231 -9.84 -16.40 -39.98
N LEU A 232 -9.94 -17.48 -40.77
CA LEU A 232 -10.12 -17.41 -42.23
C LEU A 232 -11.59 -17.23 -42.65
N ALA A 233 -12.28 -16.24 -42.09
CA ALA A 233 -13.62 -15.89 -42.54
C ALA A 233 -13.84 -14.38 -42.53
N GLN A 234 -13.04 -13.61 -43.28
CA GLN A 234 -13.42 -12.23 -43.65
C GLN A 234 -12.56 -11.54 -44.72
N CYS A 235 -11.89 -12.27 -45.63
CA CYS A 235 -11.22 -11.63 -46.77
C CYS A 235 -11.34 -12.45 -48.07
N ARG A 236 -12.57 -12.72 -48.48
CA ARG A 236 -12.95 -12.76 -49.90
C ARG A 236 -14.06 -11.71 -49.98
N THR A 237 -13.82 -10.51 -50.48
CA THR A 237 -13.88 -10.21 -51.90
C THR A 237 -13.20 -8.87 -52.22
N SER A 238 -12.22 -8.88 -53.13
CA SER A 238 -12.19 -7.95 -54.27
C SER A 238 -11.08 -8.42 -55.21
N ARG A 239 -11.49 -9.04 -56.32
CA ARG A 239 -10.60 -9.24 -57.48
C ARG A 239 -10.34 -7.87 -58.07
N ALA A 240 -9.11 -7.37 -57.97
CA ALA A 240 -8.61 -6.38 -58.90
C ALA A 240 -8.09 -7.13 -60.13
N THR A 241 -8.76 -6.93 -61.25
CA THR A 241 -8.37 -7.35 -62.60
C THR A 241 -7.05 -6.69 -62.98
N THR A 242 -6.02 -7.50 -63.22
CA THR A 242 -4.77 -7.08 -63.84
C THR A 242 -4.92 -7.11 -65.36
N THR A 243 -4.94 -5.94 -66.00
CA THR A 243 -4.70 -5.81 -67.44
C THR A 243 -3.19 -5.78 -67.71
N ARG A 244 -2.75 -6.70 -68.56
CA ARG A 244 -1.38 -6.93 -69.03
C ARG A 244 -0.93 -5.80 -69.98
N PRO A 245 0.34 -5.38 -70.02
CA PRO A 245 0.87 -4.63 -71.15
C PRO A 245 1.28 -5.63 -72.25
N ALA A 246 0.85 -5.38 -73.49
CA ALA A 246 1.45 -5.96 -74.69
C ALA A 246 2.24 -4.85 -75.38
N GLY A 247 3.50 -5.13 -75.71
CA GLY A 247 4.38 -4.18 -76.36
C GLY A 247 4.27 -4.20 -77.89
N VAL A 248 5.00 -3.22 -78.45
CA VAL A 248 5.67 -3.16 -79.76
C VAL A 248 4.77 -3.23 -81.00
N ASP A 249 4.50 -2.07 -81.60
CA ASP A 249 5.21 -1.56 -82.79
C ASP A 249 5.13 -0.01 -82.83
#